data_AF-A0A1I0DJY2-F1
#
_entry.id   AF-A0A1I0DJY2-F1
#
_cell.length_a   1.000
_cell.length_b   1.000
_cell.length_c   1.000
_cell.angle_alpha   90.00
_cell.angle_beta   90.00
_cell.angle_gamma   90.00
#
_symmetry.space_group_name_H-M   'P 1'
#
loop_
_entity.id
_entity.type
_entity.pdbx_description
1 polymer ?
#
loop_
_entity_poly.entity_id
_entity_poly.type
_entity_poly.pdbx_seq_one_letter_code
_entity_poly.pdbx_strand_id
1 'polypeptide(L)'
;MTDLPKTAEPARARLSPRKKQQISRAVQYALLVVALVAIVLYADWGSLAQNFAKVDVAEHALPELFTIALRNTIIYAVGGFVFAFVLGLLLALMRLSQVRPYRWIAVVYIEIFRGLPALLIFLMITFLPLALPGFQVPFGTYGQGILGLGLVGAAYQAEVFRAGLQAVPKGQTEAARSLGMSATRAQVTVIIPQAIRMVIPPTTNQFVALLKDSSLVLFLGVSGEYVELAKFGNDLASQYANATPIMVAGVTYLIVTIPLGYLASRLEGRKGRKP
;
A
#
# COMPACT_ATOMS: atom_id res chain seq x y z
N MET A 1 27.03 -73.37 -27.93
CA MET A 1 27.43 -72.19 -28.72
C MET A 1 26.14 -71.59 -29.26
N THR A 2 25.69 -70.39 -28.91
CA THR A 2 26.40 -69.19 -28.43
C THR A 2 25.37 -68.26 -27.78
N ASP A 3 25.58 -67.89 -26.52
CA ASP A 3 24.93 -66.74 -25.89
C ASP A 3 25.35 -65.47 -26.64
N LEU A 4 24.39 -64.80 -27.28
CA LEU A 4 24.62 -63.48 -27.85
C LEU A 4 24.56 -62.43 -26.72
N PRO A 5 25.59 -61.58 -26.55
CA PRO A 5 25.62 -60.61 -25.47
C PRO A 5 24.55 -59.53 -25.69
N LYS A 6 23.76 -59.25 -24.65
CA LYS A 6 22.85 -58.08 -24.61
C LYS A 6 23.68 -56.82 -24.86
N THR A 7 23.49 -56.18 -26.00
CA THR A 7 24.08 -54.87 -26.32
C THR A 7 23.56 -53.86 -25.31
N ALA A 8 24.44 -53.38 -24.43
CA ALA A 8 24.13 -52.31 -23.50
C ALA A 8 23.75 -51.04 -24.27
N GLU A 9 22.55 -50.52 -24.05
CA GLU A 9 22.15 -49.21 -24.56
C GLU A 9 23.14 -48.14 -24.07
N PRO A 10 23.60 -47.21 -24.93
CA PRO A 10 24.47 -46.13 -24.50
C PRO A 10 23.75 -45.25 -23.50
N ALA A 11 24.27 -45.19 -22.27
CA ALA A 11 23.73 -44.36 -21.20
C ALA A 11 23.69 -42.89 -21.66
N ARG A 12 22.49 -42.34 -21.90
CA ARG A 12 22.31 -40.92 -22.24
C ARG A 12 23.00 -40.07 -21.18
N ALA A 13 24.05 -39.34 -21.57
CA ALA A 13 24.80 -38.46 -20.69
C ALA A 13 23.85 -37.41 -20.07
N ARG A 14 23.41 -37.66 -18.83
CA ARG A 14 22.55 -36.75 -18.09
C ARG A 14 23.36 -35.51 -17.73
N LEU A 15 22.98 -34.35 -18.28
CA LEU A 15 23.60 -33.06 -17.95
C LEU A 15 23.68 -32.86 -16.44
N SER A 16 24.83 -32.36 -15.96
CA SER A 16 25.01 -32.05 -14.54
C SER A 16 23.99 -30.99 -14.09
N PRO A 17 23.53 -31.03 -12.82
CA PRO A 17 22.56 -30.07 -12.29
C PRO A 17 22.96 -28.60 -12.52
N ARG A 18 24.26 -28.30 -12.39
CA ARG A 18 24.82 -26.96 -12.65
C ARG A 18 24.67 -26.54 -14.12
N LYS A 19 24.95 -27.44 -15.07
CA LYS A 19 24.82 -27.17 -16.51
C LYS A 19 23.36 -26.99 -16.92
N LYS A 20 22.43 -27.76 -16.33
CA LYS A 20 20.98 -27.57 -16.52
C LYS A 20 20.52 -26.20 -16.01
N GLN A 21 20.98 -25.76 -14.84
CA GLN A 21 20.62 -24.47 -14.28
C GLN A 21 21.17 -23.29 -15.10
N GLN A 22 22.40 -23.40 -15.60
CA GLN A 22 23.00 -22.38 -16.48
C GLN A 22 22.23 -22.26 -17.80
N ILE A 23 21.87 -23.39 -18.43
CA ILE A 23 21.05 -23.40 -19.64
C ILE A 23 19.68 -22.78 -19.37
N SER A 24 19.03 -23.13 -18.25
CA SER A 24 17.73 -22.55 -17.87
C SER A 24 17.78 -21.03 -17.72
N ARG A 25 18.83 -20.49 -17.08
CA ARG A 25 19.00 -19.03 -16.94
C ARG A 25 19.28 -18.37 -18.29
N ALA A 26 20.13 -18.98 -19.12
CA ALA A 26 20.42 -18.48 -20.46
C ALA A 26 19.14 -18.42 -21.33
N VAL A 27 18.30 -19.46 -21.27
CA VAL A 27 16.99 -19.49 -21.94
C VAL A 27 16.08 -18.39 -21.40
N GLN A 28 15.98 -18.21 -20.08
CA GLN A 28 15.16 -17.14 -19.49
C GLN A 28 15.62 -15.75 -19.91
N TYR A 29 16.93 -15.48 -19.91
CA TYR A 29 17.47 -14.20 -20.36
C TYR A 29 17.27 -14.00 -21.86
N ALA A 30 17.46 -15.03 -22.68
CA ALA A 30 17.19 -14.97 -24.11
C ALA A 30 15.71 -14.65 -24.37
N LEU A 31 14.78 -15.30 -23.66
CA LEU A 31 13.35 -15.01 -23.75
C LEU A 31 13.01 -13.59 -23.31
N LEU A 32 13.61 -13.11 -22.21
CA LEU A 32 13.43 -11.72 -21.75
C LEU A 32 13.92 -10.72 -22.79
N VAL A 33 15.11 -10.94 -23.36
CA VAL A 33 15.67 -10.07 -24.40
C VAL A 33 14.80 -10.09 -25.64
N VAL A 34 14.37 -11.27 -26.09
CA VAL A 34 13.46 -11.40 -27.25
C VAL A 34 12.14 -10.66 -26.98
N ALA A 35 11.57 -10.79 -25.78
CA ALA A 35 10.34 -10.09 -25.41
C ALA A 35 10.54 -8.56 -25.39
N LEU A 36 11.65 -8.06 -24.82
CA LEU A 36 11.97 -6.63 -24.80
C LEU A 36 12.20 -6.09 -26.20
N VAL A 37 12.95 -6.81 -27.04
CA VAL A 37 13.20 -6.44 -28.43
C VAL A 37 11.90 -6.44 -29.22
N ALA A 38 11.03 -7.44 -29.02
CA ALA A 38 9.71 -7.47 -29.64
C ALA A 38 8.89 -6.23 -29.23
N ILE A 39 8.83 -5.89 -27.93
CA ILE A 39 8.14 -4.67 -27.48
C ILE A 39 8.71 -3.44 -28.18
N VAL A 40 10.03 -3.31 -28.26
CA VAL A 40 10.68 -2.14 -28.86
C VAL A 40 10.43 -2.04 -30.37
N LEU A 41 10.42 -3.16 -31.08
CA LEU A 41 10.23 -3.16 -32.54
C LEU A 41 8.77 -3.06 -32.96
N TYR A 42 7.84 -3.59 -32.15
CA TYR A 42 6.41 -3.59 -32.47
C TYR A 42 5.64 -2.43 -31.84
N ALA A 43 6.21 -1.72 -30.87
CA ALA A 43 5.58 -0.53 -30.29
C ALA A 43 5.65 0.65 -31.28
N ASP A 44 4.50 1.27 -31.52
CA ASP A 44 4.42 2.56 -32.21
C ASP A 44 4.83 3.69 -31.25
N TRP A 45 6.13 3.96 -31.18
CA TRP A 45 6.70 4.99 -30.33
C TRP A 45 6.18 6.39 -30.63
N GLY A 46 5.84 6.68 -31.89
CA GLY A 46 5.27 7.97 -32.28
C GLY A 46 3.89 8.16 -31.68
N SER A 47 3.02 7.17 -31.83
CA SER A 47 1.69 7.17 -31.23
C SER A 47 1.76 7.17 -29.70
N LEU A 48 2.67 6.41 -29.09
CA LEU A 48 2.87 6.43 -27.64
C LEU A 48 3.28 7.81 -27.14
N ALA A 49 4.27 8.45 -27.77
CA ALA A 49 4.69 9.80 -27.38
C ALA A 49 3.54 10.82 -27.54
N GLN A 50 2.79 10.75 -28.65
CA GLN A 50 1.65 11.65 -28.88
C GLN A 50 0.48 11.42 -27.92
N ASN A 51 0.27 10.22 -27.39
CA ASN A 51 -0.85 9.93 -26.52
C ASN A 51 -0.51 10.05 -25.02
N PHE A 52 0.75 9.86 -24.64
CA PHE A 52 1.18 9.75 -23.24
C PHE A 52 2.25 10.75 -22.81
N ALA A 53 2.90 11.46 -23.76
CA ALA A 53 4.03 12.36 -23.47
C ALA A 53 4.04 13.63 -24.33
N LYS A 54 2.88 14.26 -24.54
CA LYS A 54 2.78 15.57 -25.22
C LYS A 54 3.28 16.69 -24.31
N VAL A 55 4.43 17.26 -24.65
CA VAL A 55 5.08 18.32 -23.86
C VAL A 55 4.17 19.52 -23.65
N ASP A 56 3.50 20.00 -24.71
CA ASP A 56 2.61 21.16 -24.62
C ASP A 56 1.51 20.94 -23.57
N VAL A 57 0.89 19.76 -23.53
CA VAL A 57 -0.16 19.42 -22.56
C VAL A 57 0.42 19.30 -21.14
N ALA A 58 1.63 18.75 -21.01
CA ALA A 58 2.29 18.62 -19.73
C ALA A 58 2.60 20.00 -19.11
N GLU A 59 3.13 20.94 -19.88
CA GLU A 59 3.50 22.28 -19.39
C GLU A 59 2.30 23.05 -18.80
N HIS A 60 1.14 22.95 -19.44
CA HIS A 60 -0.10 23.57 -18.93
C HIS A 60 -0.59 22.93 -17.62
N ALA A 61 -0.30 21.64 -17.41
CA ALA A 61 -0.74 20.92 -16.22
C ALA A 61 0.14 21.19 -14.98
N LEU A 62 1.45 21.48 -15.16
CA LEU A 62 2.42 21.54 -14.05
C LEU A 62 2.07 22.54 -12.93
N PRO A 63 1.64 23.79 -13.18
CA PRO A 63 1.42 24.75 -12.10
C PRO A 63 0.33 24.31 -11.11
N GLU A 64 -0.83 23.89 -11.60
CA GLU A 64 -1.96 23.45 -10.78
C GLU A 64 -1.72 22.05 -10.19
N LEU A 65 -0.93 21.21 -10.86
CA LEU A 65 -0.55 19.90 -10.36
C LEU A 65 0.14 19.99 -8.99
N PHE A 66 1.10 20.91 -8.83
CA PHE A 66 1.85 21.04 -7.58
C PHE A 66 1.10 21.87 -6.53
N THR A 67 0.44 22.96 -6.94
CA THR A 67 -0.19 23.90 -6.02
C THR A 67 -1.53 23.41 -5.47
N ILE A 68 -2.31 22.68 -6.29
CA ILE A 68 -3.64 22.18 -5.93
C ILE A 68 -3.57 20.67 -5.73
N ALA A 69 -3.28 19.90 -6.79
CA ALA A 69 -3.52 18.47 -6.80
C ALA A 69 -2.62 17.70 -5.83
N LEU A 70 -1.31 17.98 -5.84
CA LEU A 70 -0.35 17.37 -4.93
C LEU A 70 -0.60 17.81 -3.49
N ARG A 71 -0.83 19.11 -3.26
CA ARG A 71 -1.16 19.64 -1.92
C ARG A 71 -2.34 18.90 -1.32
N ASN A 72 -3.42 18.75 -2.07
CA ASN A 72 -4.63 18.06 -1.61
C ASN A 72 -4.39 16.57 -1.39
N THR A 73 -3.66 15.91 -2.28
CA THR A 73 -3.23 14.51 -2.10
C THR A 73 -2.53 14.32 -0.75
N ILE A 74 -1.61 15.21 -0.39
CA ILE A 74 -0.93 15.18 0.91
C ILE A 74 -1.90 15.47 2.07
N ILE A 75 -2.81 16.44 1.94
CA ILE A 75 -3.81 16.75 2.97
C ILE A 75 -4.70 15.53 3.25
N TYR A 76 -5.24 14.90 2.20
CA TYR A 76 -6.06 13.69 2.31
C TYR A 76 -5.27 12.55 2.94
N ALA A 77 -4.05 12.29 2.45
CA ALA A 77 -3.21 11.21 2.96
C ALA A 77 -2.84 11.40 4.43
N VAL A 78 -2.41 12.60 4.83
CA VAL A 78 -2.02 12.89 6.22
C VAL A 78 -3.24 12.89 7.13
N GLY A 79 -4.33 13.56 6.75
CA GLY A 79 -5.56 13.59 7.54
C GLY A 79 -6.17 12.19 7.71
N GLY A 80 -6.27 11.44 6.62
CA GLY A 80 -6.75 10.06 6.63
C GLY A 80 -5.85 9.15 7.46
N PHE A 81 -4.53 9.31 7.39
CA PHE A 81 -3.60 8.55 8.19
C PHE A 81 -3.69 8.87 9.68
N VAL A 82 -3.81 10.15 10.07
CA VAL A 82 -3.98 10.54 11.48
C VAL A 82 -5.27 9.93 12.03
N PHE A 83 -6.36 10.02 11.28
CA PHE A 83 -7.63 9.38 11.65
C PHE A 83 -7.47 7.86 11.79
N ALA A 84 -6.87 7.21 10.79
CA ALA A 84 -6.62 5.78 10.76
C ALA A 84 -5.72 5.31 11.92
N PHE A 85 -4.72 6.11 12.28
CA PHE A 85 -3.81 5.83 13.38
C PHE A 85 -4.56 5.85 14.71
N VAL A 86 -5.33 6.90 14.98
CA VAL A 86 -6.10 7.03 16.23
C VAL A 86 -7.16 5.96 16.33
N LEU A 87 -8.01 5.82 15.31
CA LEU A 87 -9.09 4.83 15.32
C LEU A 87 -8.55 3.40 15.29
N GLY A 88 -7.50 3.14 14.52
CA GLY A 88 -6.83 1.84 14.48
C GLY A 88 -6.24 1.44 15.82
N LEU A 89 -5.66 2.37 16.58
CA LEU A 89 -5.16 2.11 17.93
C LEU A 89 -6.31 1.72 18.87
N LEU A 90 -7.41 2.47 18.84
CA LEU A 90 -8.61 2.16 19.64
C LEU A 90 -9.15 0.76 19.31
N LEU A 91 -9.30 0.44 18.02
CA LEU A 91 -9.78 -0.86 17.56
C LEU A 91 -8.83 -2.00 17.95
N ALA A 92 -7.51 -1.79 17.89
CA ALA A 92 -6.53 -2.78 18.33
C ALA A 92 -6.66 -3.07 19.82
N LEU A 93 -6.82 -2.03 20.65
CA LEU A 93 -7.03 -2.17 22.09
C LEU A 93 -8.37 -2.86 22.41
N MET A 94 -9.45 -2.47 21.74
CA MET A 94 -10.76 -3.14 21.86
C MET A 94 -10.68 -4.63 21.51
N ARG A 95 -9.94 -4.98 20.47
CA ARG A 95 -9.75 -6.37 20.04
C ARG A 95 -8.91 -7.20 21.01
N LEU A 96 -7.96 -6.58 21.70
CA LEU A 96 -7.16 -7.23 22.74
C LEU A 96 -7.85 -7.24 24.11
N SER A 97 -8.99 -6.56 24.26
CA SER A 97 -9.73 -6.50 25.51
C SER A 97 -10.29 -7.86 25.92
N GLN A 98 -10.35 -8.09 27.23
CA GLN A 98 -11.04 -9.24 27.83
C GLN A 98 -12.57 -9.09 27.78
N VAL A 99 -13.06 -7.86 27.58
CA VAL A 99 -14.50 -7.54 27.51
C VAL A 99 -15.05 -7.96 26.14
N ARG A 100 -15.91 -8.98 26.14
CA ARG A 100 -16.41 -9.62 24.90
C ARG A 100 -17.09 -8.65 23.92
N PRO A 101 -17.96 -7.71 24.35
CA PRO A 101 -18.59 -6.75 23.43
C PRO A 101 -17.58 -5.90 22.65
N TYR A 102 -16.56 -5.32 23.31
CA TYR A 102 -15.56 -4.50 22.64
C TYR A 102 -14.78 -5.29 21.60
N ARG A 103 -14.39 -6.51 21.96
CA ARG A 103 -13.71 -7.41 21.03
C ARG A 103 -14.57 -7.72 19.81
N TRP A 104 -15.85 -7.99 20.01
CA TRP A 104 -16.78 -8.29 18.92
C TRP A 104 -16.96 -7.10 17.97
N ILE A 105 -17.21 -5.89 18.51
CA ILE A 105 -17.33 -4.67 17.70
C ILE A 105 -16.09 -4.44 16.86
N ALA A 106 -14.89 -4.56 17.46
CA ALA A 106 -13.63 -4.38 16.74
C ALA A 106 -13.42 -5.44 15.66
N VAL A 107 -13.76 -6.71 15.93
CA VAL A 107 -13.66 -7.80 14.94
C VAL A 107 -14.57 -7.52 13.75
N VAL A 108 -15.85 -7.23 13.99
CA VAL A 108 -16.83 -6.95 12.93
C VAL A 108 -16.39 -5.75 12.08
N TYR A 109 -15.97 -4.65 12.72
CA TYR A 109 -15.45 -3.49 12.00
C TYR A 109 -14.25 -3.86 11.12
N ILE A 110 -13.24 -4.52 11.69
CA ILE A 110 -12.01 -4.85 10.97
C ILE A 110 -12.29 -5.79 9.79
N GLU A 111 -13.15 -6.79 9.98
CA GLU A 111 -13.52 -7.75 8.94
C GLU A 111 -14.27 -7.07 7.78
N ILE A 112 -15.23 -6.19 8.07
CA ILE A 112 -15.99 -5.47 7.05
C ILE A 112 -15.08 -4.55 6.24
N PHE A 113 -14.33 -3.66 6.90
CA PHE A 113 -13.54 -2.63 6.21
C PHE A 113 -12.30 -3.18 5.49
N ARG A 114 -11.79 -4.36 5.89
CA ARG A 114 -10.75 -5.08 5.13
C ARG A 114 -11.32 -5.99 4.05
N GLY A 115 -12.56 -6.45 4.21
CA GLY A 115 -13.23 -7.34 3.25
C GLY A 115 -13.89 -6.62 2.08
N LEU A 116 -14.31 -5.37 2.27
CA LEU A 116 -14.91 -4.56 1.22
C LEU A 116 -13.86 -3.85 0.36
N PRO A 117 -14.07 -3.74 -0.97
CA PRO A 117 -13.30 -2.84 -1.81
C PRO A 117 -13.41 -1.39 -1.30
N ALA A 118 -12.27 -0.73 -1.09
CA ALA A 118 -12.22 0.64 -0.60
C ALA A 118 -13.06 1.61 -1.47
N LEU A 119 -13.08 1.40 -2.79
CA LEU A 119 -13.92 2.16 -3.72
C LEU A 119 -15.40 2.17 -3.30
N LEU A 120 -15.97 1.02 -2.90
CA LEU A 120 -17.37 0.96 -2.50
C LEU A 120 -17.65 1.81 -1.25
N ILE A 121 -16.69 1.88 -0.33
CA ILE A 121 -16.80 2.70 0.88
C ILE A 121 -16.82 4.19 0.51
N PHE A 122 -15.97 4.61 -0.43
CA PHE A 122 -16.00 5.99 -0.94
C PHE A 122 -17.33 6.32 -1.61
N LEU A 123 -17.85 5.42 -2.46
CA LEU A 123 -19.16 5.60 -3.08
C LEU A 123 -20.28 5.71 -2.03
N MET A 124 -20.28 4.86 -0.98
CA MET A 124 -21.25 4.96 0.12
C MET A 124 -21.16 6.30 0.86
N ILE A 125 -19.96 6.85 1.05
CA ILE A 125 -19.77 8.16 1.70
C ILE A 125 -20.44 9.28 0.89
N THR A 126 -20.35 9.23 -0.44
CA THR A 126 -21.05 10.20 -1.32
C THR A 126 -22.55 10.24 -1.07
N PHE A 127 -23.15 9.09 -0.75
CA PHE A 127 -24.60 8.98 -0.48
C PHE A 127 -24.98 9.14 1.00
N LEU A 128 -24.01 9.34 1.90
CA LEU A 128 -24.26 9.48 3.34
C LEU A 128 -25.23 10.63 3.69
N PRO A 129 -25.18 11.81 3.04
CA PRO A 129 -26.13 12.89 3.32
C PRO A 129 -27.59 12.53 2.98
N LEU A 130 -27.82 11.62 2.04
CA LEU A 130 -29.17 11.12 1.72
C LEU A 130 -29.69 10.18 2.80
N ALA A 131 -28.80 9.38 3.38
CA ALA A 131 -29.14 8.44 4.46
C ALA A 131 -29.33 9.15 5.82
N LEU A 132 -28.65 10.28 6.03
CA LEU A 132 -28.68 11.06 7.27
C LEU A 132 -28.99 12.54 6.96
N PRO A 133 -30.27 12.89 6.74
CA PRO A 133 -30.65 14.27 6.46
C PRO A 133 -30.18 15.23 7.56
N GLY A 134 -29.46 16.29 7.17
CA GLY A 134 -28.91 17.29 8.10
C GLY A 134 -27.54 16.94 8.70
N PHE A 135 -27.05 15.71 8.51
CA PHE A 135 -25.68 15.36 8.90
C PHE A 135 -24.68 15.88 7.88
N GLN A 136 -23.72 16.68 8.36
CA GLN A 136 -22.59 17.15 7.56
C GLN A 136 -21.31 16.58 8.13
N VAL A 137 -20.49 15.99 7.24
CA VAL A 137 -19.16 15.52 7.64
C VAL A 137 -18.33 16.74 8.04
N PRO A 138 -17.69 16.74 9.22
CA PRO A 138 -16.81 17.83 9.64
C PRO A 138 -15.74 18.11 8.58
N PHE A 139 -15.37 19.38 8.38
CA PHE A 139 -14.40 19.80 7.35
C PHE A 139 -14.87 19.62 5.89
N GLY A 140 -16.16 19.41 5.66
CA GLY A 140 -16.76 19.40 4.31
C GLY A 140 -16.13 18.36 3.39
N THR A 141 -15.80 18.77 2.16
CA THR A 141 -15.21 17.90 1.12
C THR A 141 -13.88 17.27 1.56
N TYR A 142 -13.03 18.02 2.27
CA TYR A 142 -11.80 17.45 2.85
C TYR A 142 -12.13 16.33 3.84
N GLY A 143 -13.13 16.59 4.69
CA GLY A 143 -13.62 15.63 5.67
C GLY A 143 -14.13 14.32 5.07
N GLN A 144 -14.87 14.38 3.97
CA GLN A 144 -15.39 13.19 3.28
C GLN A 144 -14.26 12.29 2.77
N GLY A 145 -13.25 12.87 2.12
CA GLY A 145 -12.07 12.13 1.66
C GLY A 145 -11.26 11.55 2.82
N ILE A 146 -11.02 12.35 3.87
CA ILE A 146 -10.32 11.92 5.09
C ILE A 146 -11.08 10.79 5.80
N LEU A 147 -12.41 10.86 5.85
CA LEU A 147 -13.25 9.85 6.46
C LEU A 147 -13.14 8.52 5.70
N GLY A 148 -13.21 8.54 4.36
CA GLY A 148 -13.07 7.33 3.54
C GLY A 148 -11.72 6.64 3.73
N LEU A 149 -10.65 7.42 3.61
CA LEU A 149 -9.28 6.93 3.86
C LEU A 149 -9.10 6.44 5.29
N GLY A 150 -9.62 7.20 6.25
CA GLY A 150 -9.49 6.95 7.67
C GLY A 150 -10.19 5.66 8.10
N LEU A 151 -11.41 5.41 7.62
CA LEU A 151 -12.17 4.21 7.95
C LEU A 151 -11.50 2.94 7.41
N VAL A 152 -11.11 2.94 6.13
CA VAL A 152 -10.39 1.82 5.53
C VAL A 152 -9.03 1.64 6.22
N GLY A 153 -8.27 2.73 6.33
CA GLY A 153 -6.94 2.74 6.94
C GLY A 153 -6.94 2.26 8.39
N ALA A 154 -7.95 2.63 9.19
CA ALA A 154 -8.05 2.22 10.58
C ALA A 154 -8.12 0.70 10.75
N ALA A 155 -8.83 0.00 9.85
CA ALA A 155 -8.97 -1.45 9.92
C ALA A 155 -7.62 -2.16 9.66
N TYR A 156 -6.85 -1.68 8.68
CA TYR A 156 -5.49 -2.18 8.41
C TYR A 156 -4.52 -1.80 9.53
N GLN A 157 -4.58 -0.56 10.01
CA GLN A 157 -3.69 -0.07 11.06
C GLN A 157 -3.94 -0.77 12.40
N ALA A 158 -5.19 -1.13 12.71
CA ALA A 158 -5.53 -1.93 13.89
C ALA A 158 -4.83 -3.30 13.89
N GLU A 159 -4.73 -3.94 12.73
CA GLU A 159 -4.00 -5.21 12.56
C GLU A 159 -2.51 -5.03 12.74
N VAL A 160 -1.94 -3.94 12.21
CA VAL A 160 -0.53 -3.61 12.40
C VAL A 160 -0.23 -3.47 13.89
N PHE A 161 -1.03 -2.71 14.64
CA PHE A 161 -0.84 -2.55 16.09
C PHE A 161 -1.01 -3.86 16.85
N ARG A 162 -2.06 -4.63 16.55
CA ARG A 162 -2.30 -5.93 17.17
C ARG A 162 -1.15 -6.90 16.92
N ALA A 163 -0.69 -7.00 15.68
CA ALA A 163 0.42 -7.86 15.29
C ALA A 163 1.73 -7.42 15.96
N GLY A 164 2.02 -6.12 16.01
CA GLY A 164 3.21 -5.62 16.68
C GLY A 164 3.23 -5.84 18.20
N LEU A 165 2.07 -5.75 18.86
CA LEU A 165 1.95 -6.10 20.28
C LEU A 165 2.15 -7.60 20.51
N GLN A 166 1.62 -8.44 19.63
CA GLN A 166 1.76 -9.91 19.73
C GLN A 166 3.14 -10.43 19.30
N ALA A 167 3.89 -9.66 18.53
CA ALA A 167 5.22 -10.02 18.06
C ALA A 167 6.30 -9.94 19.15
N VAL A 168 6.02 -9.28 20.29
CA VAL A 168 6.94 -9.24 21.43
C VAL A 168 7.06 -10.65 22.03
N PRO A 169 8.28 -11.21 22.17
CA PRO A 169 8.46 -12.57 22.69
C PRO A 169 7.87 -12.72 24.10
N LYS A 170 7.12 -13.80 24.34
CA LYS A 170 6.48 -14.06 25.65
C LYS A 170 7.47 -14.06 26.81
N GLY A 171 8.71 -14.50 26.57
CA GLY A 171 9.80 -14.47 27.55
C GLY A 171 10.11 -13.07 28.10
N GLN A 172 9.83 -11.99 27.37
CA GLN A 172 9.97 -10.62 27.88
C GLN A 172 8.96 -10.33 28.99
N THR A 173 7.72 -10.77 28.79
CA THR A 173 6.66 -10.64 29.79
C THR A 173 6.96 -11.53 31.00
N GLU A 174 7.37 -12.79 30.77
CA GLU A 174 7.72 -13.73 31.83
C GLU A 174 8.90 -13.22 32.68
N ALA A 175 10.00 -12.77 32.05
CA ALA A 175 11.15 -12.21 32.74
C ALA A 175 10.80 -10.95 33.56
N ALA A 176 10.02 -10.03 33.00
CA ALA A 176 9.57 -8.84 33.72
C ALA A 176 8.75 -9.20 34.97
N ARG A 177 7.87 -10.21 34.85
CA ARG A 177 7.06 -10.70 35.97
C ARG A 177 7.91 -11.43 37.03
N SER A 178 8.92 -12.21 36.62
CA SER A 178 9.88 -12.86 37.52
C SER A 178 10.74 -11.86 38.30
N LEU A 179 11.00 -10.68 37.72
CA LEU A 179 11.68 -9.57 38.40
C LEU A 179 10.75 -8.74 39.30
N GLY A 180 9.52 -9.21 39.56
CA GLY A 180 8.56 -8.57 40.48
C GLY A 180 7.79 -7.39 39.88
N MET A 181 7.87 -7.14 38.57
CA MET A 181 7.08 -6.05 37.96
C MET A 181 5.59 -6.37 37.97
N SER A 182 4.74 -5.39 38.29
CA SER A 182 3.29 -5.49 38.06
C SER A 182 2.97 -5.65 36.57
N ALA A 183 1.81 -6.20 36.21
CA ALA A 183 1.42 -6.39 34.81
C ALA A 183 1.45 -5.06 34.02
N THR A 184 0.94 -3.98 34.63
CA THR A 184 0.97 -2.64 34.06
C THR A 184 2.40 -2.12 33.88
N ARG A 185 3.27 -2.30 34.88
CA ARG A 185 4.66 -1.87 34.79
C ARG A 185 5.38 -2.62 33.67
N ALA A 186 5.26 -3.94 33.64
CA ALA A 186 5.82 -4.76 32.56
C ALA A 186 5.33 -4.29 31.18
N GLN A 187 4.02 -4.05 31.04
CA GLN A 187 3.41 -3.60 29.80
C GLN A 187 3.99 -2.26 29.32
N VAL A 188 4.06 -1.26 30.20
CA VAL A 188 4.48 0.10 29.85
C VAL A 188 5.99 0.22 29.66
N THR A 189 6.79 -0.46 30.49
CA THR A 189 8.25 -0.27 30.48
C THR A 189 9.00 -1.28 29.61
N VAL A 190 8.42 -2.44 29.33
CA VAL A 190 9.09 -3.53 28.58
C VAL A 190 8.39 -3.84 27.26
N ILE A 191 7.08 -4.17 27.30
CA ILE A 191 6.38 -4.68 26.12
C ILE A 191 6.08 -3.56 25.11
N ILE A 192 5.42 -2.48 25.52
CA ILE A 192 5.01 -1.38 24.63
C ILE A 192 6.20 -0.75 23.89
N PRO A 193 7.33 -0.40 24.54
CA PRO A 193 8.47 0.18 23.85
C PRO A 193 9.07 -0.74 22.77
N GLN A 194 9.00 -2.06 22.97
CA GLN A 194 9.42 -3.05 21.96
C GLN A 194 8.39 -3.14 20.82
N ALA A 195 7.10 -3.22 21.16
CA ALA A 195 6.02 -3.24 20.18
C ALA A 195 6.01 -1.98 19.30
N ILE A 196 6.26 -0.78 19.85
CA ILE A 196 6.37 0.47 19.09
C ILE A 196 7.44 0.34 18.02
N ARG A 197 8.64 -0.14 18.38
CA ARG A 197 9.70 -0.38 17.41
C ARG A 197 9.26 -1.38 16.35
N MET A 198 8.48 -2.40 16.73
CA MET A 198 7.94 -3.41 15.81
C MET A 198 6.93 -2.83 14.79
N VAL A 199 6.04 -1.94 15.22
CA VAL A 199 4.96 -1.37 14.38
C VAL A 199 5.40 -0.21 13.47
N ILE A 200 6.48 0.50 13.79
CA ILE A 200 6.91 1.68 13.00
C ILE A 200 7.07 1.35 11.51
N PRO A 201 7.85 0.34 11.09
CA PRO A 201 8.01 0.05 9.66
C PRO A 201 6.71 -0.29 8.91
N PRO A 202 5.87 -1.24 9.37
CA PRO A 202 4.61 -1.52 8.68
C PRO A 202 3.63 -0.34 8.74
N THR A 203 3.67 0.49 9.77
CA THR A 203 2.88 1.74 9.84
C THR A 203 3.32 2.74 8.76
N THR A 204 4.62 2.88 8.50
CA THR A 204 5.13 3.70 7.39
C THR A 204 4.69 3.15 6.03
N ASN A 205 4.71 1.83 5.83
CA ASN A 205 4.17 1.23 4.62
C ASN A 205 2.67 1.50 4.46
N GLN A 206 1.91 1.46 5.56
CA GLN A 206 0.49 1.77 5.55
C GLN A 206 0.23 3.23 5.13
N PHE A 207 1.07 4.16 5.57
CA PHE A 207 1.02 5.55 5.10
C PHE A 207 1.25 5.67 3.59
N VAL A 208 2.26 4.98 3.05
CA VAL A 208 2.54 4.97 1.60
C VAL A 208 1.39 4.37 0.80
N ALA A 209 0.76 3.31 1.32
CA ALA A 209 -0.44 2.74 0.73
C ALA A 209 -1.60 3.74 0.72
N LEU A 210 -1.87 4.37 1.85
CA LEU A 210 -2.97 5.32 2.03
C LEU A 210 -2.78 6.59 1.18
N LEU A 211 -1.53 7.02 0.93
CA LEU A 211 -1.22 8.10 -0.01
C LEU A 211 -1.62 7.74 -1.44
N LYS A 212 -1.45 6.49 -1.87
CA LYS A 212 -1.92 6.04 -3.19
C LYS A 212 -3.44 5.89 -3.21
N ASP A 213 -4.02 5.39 -2.12
CA ASP A 213 -5.47 5.24 -1.97
C ASP A 213 -6.20 6.59 -1.93
N SER A 214 -5.50 7.71 -1.71
CA SER A 214 -6.10 9.06 -1.86
C SER A 214 -6.71 9.29 -3.24
N SER A 215 -6.23 8.56 -4.26
CA SER A 215 -6.81 8.56 -5.60
C SER A 215 -8.28 8.15 -5.64
N LEU A 216 -8.79 7.47 -4.61
CA LEU A 216 -10.21 7.13 -4.50
C LEU A 216 -11.11 8.34 -4.24
N VAL A 217 -10.54 9.48 -3.80
CA VAL A 217 -11.27 10.74 -3.60
C VAL A 217 -11.87 11.26 -4.91
N LEU A 218 -11.27 10.94 -6.07
CA LEU A 218 -11.84 11.16 -7.42
C LEU A 218 -13.33 10.76 -7.49
N PHE A 219 -13.72 9.66 -6.86
CA PHE A 219 -15.08 9.13 -6.90
C PHE A 219 -16.07 9.87 -6.00
N LEU A 220 -15.62 10.79 -5.16
CA LEU A 220 -16.49 11.69 -4.40
C LEU A 220 -17.02 12.85 -5.25
N GLY A 221 -16.60 12.95 -6.53
CA GLY A 221 -17.02 14.04 -7.42
C GLY A 221 -16.44 15.40 -7.03
N VAL A 222 -15.27 15.41 -6.40
CA VAL A 222 -14.59 16.65 -5.99
C VAL A 222 -14.21 17.51 -7.20
N SER A 223 -14.22 18.83 -7.02
CA SER A 223 -13.91 19.80 -8.07
C SER A 223 -13.16 21.03 -7.51
N GLY A 224 -12.58 21.84 -8.40
CA GLY A 224 -11.86 23.05 -8.04
C GLY A 224 -10.71 22.81 -7.05
N GLU A 225 -10.73 23.53 -5.94
CA GLU A 225 -9.68 23.52 -4.92
C GLU A 225 -9.57 22.23 -4.09
N TYR A 226 -10.45 21.25 -4.30
CA TYR A 226 -10.46 19.96 -3.59
C TYR A 226 -9.90 18.80 -4.42
N VAL A 227 -9.52 19.08 -5.67
CA VAL A 227 -9.02 18.07 -6.61
C VAL A 227 -7.68 17.51 -6.13
N GLU A 228 -7.55 16.18 -6.13
CA GLU A 228 -6.29 15.48 -5.89
C GLU A 228 -5.66 14.98 -7.21
N LEU A 229 -4.46 14.39 -7.15
CA LEU A 229 -3.65 14.06 -8.32
C LEU A 229 -4.36 13.17 -9.35
N ALA A 230 -5.06 12.12 -8.92
CA ALA A 230 -5.72 11.20 -9.86
C ALA A 230 -6.90 11.88 -10.56
N LYS A 231 -7.73 12.62 -9.82
CA LYS A 231 -8.82 13.45 -10.37
C LYS A 231 -8.29 14.51 -11.33
N PHE A 232 -7.23 15.21 -10.94
CA PHE A 232 -6.58 16.22 -11.79
C PHE A 232 -6.13 15.64 -13.14
N GLY A 233 -5.40 14.52 -13.09
CA GLY A 233 -4.96 13.83 -14.29
C GLY A 233 -6.13 13.33 -15.15
N ASN A 234 -7.18 12.79 -14.53
CA ASN A 234 -8.36 12.29 -15.23
C ASN A 234 -9.15 13.42 -15.92
N ASP A 235 -9.36 14.54 -15.24
CA ASP A 235 -10.11 15.68 -15.77
C ASP A 235 -9.41 16.33 -16.95
N LEU A 236 -8.11 16.61 -16.81
CA LEU A 236 -7.33 17.18 -17.91
C LEU A 236 -7.20 16.18 -19.07
N ALA A 237 -7.08 14.88 -18.79
CA ALA A 237 -7.03 13.90 -19.86
C ALA A 237 -8.32 13.85 -20.68
N SER A 238 -9.47 14.00 -20.02
CA SER A 238 -10.76 14.15 -20.68
C SER A 238 -10.84 15.45 -21.49
N GLN A 239 -10.39 16.57 -20.90
CA GLN A 239 -10.41 17.89 -21.54
C GLN A 239 -9.55 17.96 -22.81
N TYR A 240 -8.32 17.42 -22.76
CA TYR A 240 -7.39 17.44 -23.89
C TYR A 240 -7.53 16.22 -24.81
N ALA A 241 -8.44 15.29 -24.50
CA ALA A 241 -8.55 13.98 -25.15
C ALA A 241 -7.17 13.28 -25.28
N ASN A 242 -6.39 13.31 -24.19
CA ASN A 242 -5.00 12.86 -24.20
C ASN A 242 -4.58 12.31 -22.83
N ALA A 243 -3.83 11.21 -22.78
CA ALA A 243 -3.47 10.56 -21.51
C ALA A 243 -2.24 11.18 -20.82
N THR A 244 -1.57 12.16 -21.43
CA THR A 244 -0.39 12.82 -20.84
C THR A 244 -0.62 13.34 -19.42
N PRO A 245 -1.74 14.01 -19.08
CA PRO A 245 -1.97 14.47 -17.70
C PRO A 245 -2.05 13.35 -16.66
N ILE A 246 -2.56 12.17 -17.02
CA ILE A 246 -2.57 10.98 -16.16
C ILE A 246 -1.13 10.50 -15.91
N MET A 247 -0.30 10.49 -16.96
CA MET A 247 1.11 10.13 -16.84
C MET A 247 1.87 11.10 -15.94
N VAL A 248 1.64 12.41 -16.12
CA VAL A 248 2.22 13.46 -15.28
C VAL A 248 1.80 13.28 -13.81
N ALA A 249 0.52 13.05 -13.54
CA ALA A 249 0.04 12.74 -12.18
C ALA A 249 0.69 11.47 -11.62
N GLY A 250 0.81 10.41 -12.42
CA GLY A 250 1.47 9.15 -12.03
C GLY A 250 2.95 9.32 -11.71
N VAL A 251 3.68 10.09 -12.50
CA VAL A 251 5.08 10.45 -12.21
C VAL A 251 5.18 11.24 -10.92
N THR A 252 4.27 12.18 -10.67
CA THR A 252 4.24 12.93 -9.40
C THR A 252 3.95 12.02 -8.20
N TYR A 253 3.05 11.04 -8.33
CA TYR A 253 2.90 10.00 -7.32
C TYR A 253 4.21 9.25 -7.07
N LEU A 254 4.96 8.89 -8.11
CA LEU A 254 6.27 8.21 -7.96
C LEU A 254 7.30 9.09 -7.26
N ILE A 255 7.39 10.37 -7.63
CA ILE A 255 8.29 11.34 -7.00
C ILE A 255 8.06 11.42 -5.48
N VAL A 256 6.81 11.28 -5.04
CA VAL A 256 6.45 11.30 -3.61
C VAL A 256 6.61 9.92 -2.96
N THR A 257 6.14 8.86 -3.63
CA THR A 257 6.06 7.51 -3.04
C THR A 257 7.40 6.78 -3.01
N ILE A 258 8.30 6.98 -3.98
CA ILE A 258 9.61 6.30 -4.00
C ILE A 258 10.46 6.70 -2.78
N PRO A 259 10.65 8.00 -2.45
CA PRO A 259 11.38 8.40 -1.25
C PRO A 259 10.76 7.86 0.04
N LEU A 260 9.42 7.89 0.15
CA LEU A 260 8.72 7.36 1.32
C LEU A 260 8.84 5.84 1.44
N GLY A 261 8.77 5.12 0.31
CA GLY A 261 8.99 3.67 0.24
C GLY A 261 10.42 3.30 0.64
N TYR A 262 11.42 4.05 0.16
CA TYR A 262 12.80 3.87 0.59
C TYR A 262 12.98 4.11 2.10
N LEU A 263 12.35 5.14 2.65
CA LEU A 263 12.34 5.40 4.09
C LEU A 263 11.72 4.22 4.85
N ALA A 264 10.59 3.68 4.38
CA ALA A 264 9.95 2.52 4.99
C ALA A 264 10.86 1.28 4.97
N SER A 265 11.47 0.95 3.83
CA SER A 265 12.41 -0.18 3.71
C SER A 265 13.65 0.00 4.58
N ARG A 266 14.16 1.22 4.75
CA ARG A 266 15.28 1.50 5.65
C ARG A 266 14.91 1.25 7.12
N LEU A 267 13.67 1.53 7.51
CA LEU A 267 13.15 1.23 8.85
C LEU A 267 12.95 -0.29 9.07
N GLU A 268 12.63 -1.04 8.01
CA GLU A 268 12.58 -2.52 8.04
C GLU A 268 13.97 -3.15 8.16
N GLY A 269 14.94 -2.69 7.34
CA GLY A 269 16.30 -3.25 7.26
C GLY A 269 17.09 -3.17 8.56
N ARG A 270 16.72 -2.27 9.48
CA ARG A 270 17.32 -2.19 10.82
C ARG A 270 16.98 -3.37 11.74
N LYS A 271 16.05 -4.26 11.38
CA LYS A 271 15.68 -5.46 12.17
C LYS A 271 16.15 -6.79 11.56
N GLY A 272 16.65 -6.79 10.33
CA GLY A 272 17.03 -8.00 9.61
C GLY A 272 18.46 -8.50 9.85
N ARG A 273 19.30 -7.74 10.56
CA ARG A 273 20.63 -8.20 10.98
C ARG A 273 20.49 -9.03 12.25
N LYS A 274 20.10 -10.30 12.09
CA LYS A 274 20.48 -11.31 13.09
C LYS A 274 22.02 -11.33 13.16
N PRO A 275 22.62 -11.35 14.36
CA PRO A 275 24.05 -11.63 14.50
C PRO A 275 24.40 -13.01 13.94
#